data_AF-A0A0X8HSB8-F1
#
_entry.id   AF-A0A0X8HSB8-F1
#
_cell.length_a   1.000
_cell.length_b   1.000
_cell.length_c   1.000
_cell.angle_alpha   90.00
_cell.angle_beta   90.00
_cell.angle_gamma   90.00
#
_symmetry.space_group_name_H-M   'P 1'
#
loop_
_entity.id
_entity.type
_entity.pdbx_description
1 polymer ?
#
loop_
_entity_poly.entity_id
_entity_poly.type
_entity_poly.pdbx_seq_one_letter_code
_entity_poly.pdbx_strand_id
1 'polypeptide(L)'
;MAKKVSKHSRAARRNEVEDIEAKSLSSLPRASTTDLTNVLLRTASKNEALLEAKIKNKRGKNKDRVSKKTTKVPTTSLDSVRLERALKFASRLDGKIEKSVSRAKYVQSARKSGWDATNAMIKEDLSNKGKITPPVKDLTKDLSKDLNKDEDEIEIEVEDKDTETKLVEATNIFGTLADDVEA
;
A
#
# COMPACT_ATOMS: atom_id res chain seq x y z
N MET A 1 -27.50 24.39 -28.34
CA MET A 1 -27.95 24.45 -26.94
C MET A 1 -27.53 23.17 -26.25
N ALA A 2 -26.75 23.22 -25.16
CA ALA A 2 -26.33 22.03 -24.43
C ALA A 2 -27.54 21.43 -23.67
N LYS A 3 -27.76 20.12 -23.78
CA LYS A 3 -28.85 19.44 -23.07
C LYS A 3 -28.54 19.45 -21.57
N LYS A 4 -29.48 19.95 -20.76
CA LYS A 4 -29.35 19.93 -19.28
C LYS A 4 -29.24 18.49 -18.82
N VAL A 5 -28.14 18.13 -18.18
CA VAL A 5 -27.96 16.78 -17.62
C VAL A 5 -28.80 16.68 -16.34
N SER A 6 -29.68 15.69 -16.27
CA SER A 6 -30.45 15.40 -15.06
C SER A 6 -29.56 14.79 -13.98
N LYS A 7 -29.83 15.13 -12.71
CA LYS A 7 -29.14 14.56 -11.52
C LYS A 7 -29.20 13.03 -11.46
N HIS A 8 -30.16 12.41 -12.15
CA HIS A 8 -30.33 10.94 -12.19
C HIS A 8 -29.70 10.28 -13.42
N SER A 9 -29.03 11.04 -14.28
CA SER A 9 -28.37 10.50 -15.49
C SER A 9 -27.20 9.59 -15.13
N ARG A 10 -26.91 8.61 -16.00
CA ARG A 10 -25.78 7.69 -15.85
C ARG A 10 -24.44 8.43 -15.73
N ALA A 11 -24.26 9.53 -16.46
CA ALA A 11 -23.06 10.36 -16.39
C ALA A 11 -22.95 11.11 -15.04
N ALA A 12 -24.08 11.55 -14.47
CA ALA A 12 -24.12 12.15 -13.14
C ALA A 12 -23.79 11.12 -12.04
N ARG A 13 -24.33 9.89 -12.16
CA ARG A 13 -24.01 8.79 -11.23
C ARG A 13 -22.55 8.33 -11.29
N ARG A 14 -21.86 8.57 -12.42
CA ARG A 14 -20.45 8.24 -12.62
C ARG A 14 -19.50 9.40 -12.29
N ASN A 15 -20.01 10.53 -11.77
CA ASN A 15 -19.23 11.76 -11.52
C ASN A 15 -18.46 12.25 -12.76
N GLU A 16 -18.93 11.94 -13.97
CA GLU A 16 -18.31 12.36 -15.23
C GLU A 16 -18.74 13.78 -15.64
N VAL A 17 -19.73 14.35 -14.94
CA VAL A 17 -20.28 15.68 -15.20
C VAL A 17 -19.94 16.58 -14.02
N GLU A 18 -19.24 17.68 -14.30
CA GLU A 18 -19.00 18.74 -13.31
C GLU A 18 -20.34 19.30 -12.81
N ASP A 19 -20.52 19.33 -11.49
CA ASP A 19 -21.74 19.85 -10.87
C ASP A 19 -21.97 21.31 -11.27
N ILE A 20 -23.07 21.55 -11.99
CA ILE A 20 -23.47 22.88 -12.46
C ILE A 20 -23.68 23.83 -11.27
N GLU A 21 -24.12 23.29 -10.13
CA GLU A 21 -24.30 24.00 -8.86
C GLU A 21 -22.95 24.40 -8.22
N ALA A 22 -21.88 23.62 -8.41
CA ALA A 22 -20.55 24.01 -7.93
C ALA A 22 -19.99 25.20 -8.72
N LYS A 23 -20.32 25.27 -10.03
CA LYS A 23 -19.88 26.36 -10.92
C LYS A 23 -20.64 27.68 -10.69
N SER A 24 -21.89 27.63 -10.21
CA SER A 24 -22.58 28.84 -9.77
C SER A 24 -21.99 29.41 -8.48
N LEU A 25 -21.51 28.54 -7.57
CA LEU A 25 -20.86 28.95 -6.32
C LEU A 25 -19.45 29.54 -6.50
N SER A 26 -18.78 29.31 -7.63
CA SER A 26 -17.48 29.94 -7.93
C SER A 26 -17.60 31.40 -8.37
N SER A 27 -18.79 31.84 -8.80
CA SER A 27 -19.03 33.23 -9.22
C SER A 27 -19.34 34.18 -8.06
N LEU A 28 -19.58 33.65 -6.86
CA LEU A 28 -19.88 34.45 -5.68
C LEU A 28 -18.58 34.97 -5.04
N PRO A 29 -18.53 36.23 -4.58
CA PRO A 29 -17.37 36.77 -3.91
C PRO A 29 -17.13 36.03 -2.59
N ARG A 30 -15.93 35.48 -2.40
CA ARG A 30 -15.50 34.81 -1.17
C ARG A 30 -14.71 35.78 -0.29
N ALA A 31 -14.86 35.66 1.03
CA ALA A 31 -14.13 36.49 2.00
C ALA A 31 -12.60 36.27 1.98
N SER A 32 -12.15 35.10 1.50
CA SER A 32 -10.73 34.74 1.37
C SER A 32 -10.45 34.18 -0.02
N THR A 33 -9.33 34.60 -0.62
CA THR A 33 -8.87 34.11 -1.92
C THR A 33 -8.21 32.72 -1.77
N THR A 34 -9.01 31.66 -1.77
CA THR A 34 -8.53 30.27 -1.69
C THR A 34 -8.04 29.73 -3.04
N ASP A 35 -8.33 30.42 -4.13
CA ASP A 35 -8.02 29.97 -5.49
C ASP A 35 -6.56 30.31 -5.83
N LEU A 36 -5.64 29.57 -5.19
CA LEU A 36 -4.20 29.75 -5.31
C LEU A 36 -3.65 29.27 -6.67
N THR A 37 -4.48 28.64 -7.51
CA THR A 37 -4.07 28.04 -8.78
C THR A 37 -3.43 29.08 -9.71
N ASN A 38 -4.03 30.25 -9.88
CA ASN A 38 -3.48 31.32 -10.73
C ASN A 38 -2.17 31.88 -10.16
N VAL A 39 -2.09 32.05 -8.82
CA VAL A 39 -0.86 32.48 -8.15
C VAL A 39 0.25 31.45 -8.36
N LEU A 40 -0.05 30.17 -8.15
CA LEU A 40 0.88 29.06 -8.37
C LEU A 40 1.33 28.99 -9.82
N LEU A 41 0.40 29.04 -10.79
CA LEU A 41 0.73 29.06 -12.22
C LEU A 41 1.62 30.25 -12.58
N ARG A 42 1.30 31.46 -12.12
CA ARG A 42 2.13 32.65 -12.37
C ARG A 42 3.53 32.51 -11.78
N THR A 43 3.64 31.97 -10.55
CA THR A 43 4.95 31.74 -9.93
C THR A 43 5.74 30.65 -10.65
N ALA A 44 5.09 29.57 -11.08
CA ALA A 44 5.70 28.50 -11.84
C ALA A 44 6.22 29.00 -13.20
N SER A 45 5.39 29.70 -13.98
CA SER A 45 5.79 30.26 -15.27
C SER A 45 6.92 31.30 -15.14
N LYS A 46 6.91 32.14 -14.09
CA LYS A 46 8.02 33.06 -13.83
C LYS A 46 9.31 32.31 -13.50
N ASN A 47 9.23 31.28 -12.66
CA ASN A 47 10.39 30.47 -12.29
C ASN A 47 10.94 29.69 -13.49
N GLU A 48 10.07 29.13 -14.32
CA GLU A 48 10.42 28.46 -15.58
C GLU A 48 11.13 29.42 -16.53
N ALA A 49 10.58 30.62 -16.77
CA ALA A 49 11.23 31.64 -17.60
C ALA A 49 12.61 32.06 -17.07
N LEU A 50 12.76 32.20 -15.75
CA LEU A 50 14.07 32.48 -15.12
C LEU A 50 15.05 31.32 -15.28
N LEU A 51 14.57 30.07 -15.18
CA LEU A 51 15.37 28.87 -15.36
C LEU A 51 15.84 28.76 -16.81
N GLU A 52 14.96 28.97 -17.78
CA GLU A 52 15.31 29.05 -19.19
C GLU A 52 16.34 30.14 -19.47
N ALA A 53 16.14 31.35 -18.95
CA ALA A 53 17.09 32.45 -19.09
C ALA A 53 18.46 32.09 -18.48
N LYS A 54 18.48 31.43 -17.31
CA LYS A 54 19.71 30.94 -16.67
C LYS A 54 20.40 29.86 -17.51
N ILE A 55 19.66 28.92 -18.09
CA ILE A 55 20.20 27.89 -18.99
C ILE A 55 20.76 28.54 -20.26
N LYS A 56 20.01 29.45 -20.89
CA LYS A 56 20.45 30.18 -22.10
C LYS A 56 21.74 30.96 -21.82
N ASN A 57 21.80 31.69 -20.70
CA ASN A 57 23.01 32.41 -20.26
C ASN A 57 24.19 31.50 -19.96
N LYS A 58 23.95 30.32 -19.34
CA LYS A 58 25.01 29.34 -19.06
C LYS A 58 25.51 28.67 -20.35
N ARG A 59 24.62 28.35 -21.28
CA ARG A 59 24.96 27.76 -22.59
C ARG A 59 25.73 28.75 -23.46
N GLY A 60 25.34 30.02 -23.49
CA GLY A 60 26.04 31.07 -24.22
C GLY A 60 27.45 31.35 -23.70
N LYS A 61 27.66 31.38 -22.38
CA LYS A 61 28.98 31.63 -21.77
C LYS A 61 29.96 30.46 -21.88
N ASN A 62 29.47 29.25 -22.12
CA ASN A 62 30.30 28.04 -22.19
C ASN A 62 30.62 27.59 -23.62
N LYS A 63 29.99 28.17 -24.66
CA LYS A 63 30.19 27.72 -26.05
C LYS A 63 31.61 28.02 -26.57
N ASP A 64 32.27 29.06 -26.06
CA ASP A 64 33.62 29.46 -26.47
C ASP A 64 34.75 28.96 -25.55
N ARG A 65 34.46 28.13 -24.54
CA ARG A 65 35.46 27.73 -23.51
C ARG A 65 35.67 26.23 -23.33
N VAL A 66 35.12 25.38 -24.19
CA VAL A 66 35.39 23.93 -24.12
C VAL A 66 36.59 23.57 -24.98
N SER A 67 37.78 24.00 -24.56
CA SER A 67 38.98 23.20 -24.83
C SER A 67 39.06 22.12 -23.74
N LYS A 68 39.33 20.88 -24.18
CA LYS A 68 39.32 19.67 -23.36
C LYS A 68 40.21 19.85 -22.11
N LYS A 69 39.59 20.06 -20.95
CA LYS A 69 40.20 19.76 -19.65
C LYS A 69 39.24 18.88 -18.87
N THR A 70 39.74 17.70 -18.52
CA THR A 70 39.12 16.71 -17.65
C THR A 70 38.71 17.37 -16.34
N THR A 71 37.43 17.70 -16.18
CA THR A 71 36.90 18.24 -14.93
C THR A 71 36.81 17.14 -13.88
N LYS A 72 37.92 16.91 -13.16
CA LYS A 72 37.81 16.70 -11.72
C LYS A 72 37.24 18.01 -11.18
N VAL A 73 35.92 18.07 -11.05
CA VAL A 73 35.26 19.24 -10.44
C VAL A 73 35.81 19.33 -9.03
N PRO A 74 36.54 20.40 -8.65
CA PRO A 74 36.92 20.59 -7.27
C PRO A 74 35.62 20.76 -6.49
N THR A 75 35.26 19.79 -5.67
CA THR A 75 34.16 19.93 -4.72
C THR A 75 34.49 21.16 -3.89
N THR A 76 33.74 22.23 -4.09
CA THR A 76 33.90 23.41 -3.26
C THR A 76 33.63 22.99 -1.82
N SER A 77 34.27 23.62 -0.83
CA SER A 77 34.09 23.26 0.59
C SER A 77 32.62 23.29 1.05
N LEU A 78 31.75 24.02 0.33
CA LEU A 78 30.31 24.00 0.56
C LEU A 78 29.61 22.74 0.04
N ASP A 79 30.10 22.16 -1.07
CA ASP A 79 29.55 20.93 -1.65
C ASP A 79 29.98 19.70 -0.86
N SER A 80 31.19 19.68 -0.30
CA SER A 80 31.62 18.61 0.61
C SER A 80 30.79 18.60 1.91
N VAL A 81 30.52 19.76 2.51
CA VAL A 81 29.68 19.87 3.71
C VAL A 81 28.23 19.45 3.44
N ARG A 82 27.69 19.77 2.25
CA ARG A 82 26.35 19.32 1.85
C ARG A 82 26.31 17.81 1.61
N LEU A 83 27.32 17.25 0.96
CA LEU A 83 27.46 15.80 0.77
C LEU A 83 27.59 15.08 2.11
N GLU A 84 28.44 15.56 3.02
CA GLU A 84 28.59 14.98 4.35
C GLU A 84 27.30 15.03 5.16
N ARG A 85 26.54 16.13 5.11
CA ARG A 85 25.22 16.19 5.76
C ARG A 85 24.26 15.20 5.12
N ALA A 86 24.16 15.14 3.80
CA ALA A 86 23.29 14.20 3.10
C ALA A 86 23.64 12.74 3.46
N LEU A 87 24.93 12.40 3.53
CA LEU A 87 25.41 11.07 3.91
C LEU A 87 25.09 10.74 5.39
N LYS A 88 25.21 11.72 6.29
CA LYS A 88 24.84 11.58 7.71
C LYS A 88 23.33 11.46 7.92
N PHE A 89 22.50 12.11 7.09
CA PHE A 89 21.05 11.95 7.13
C PHE A 89 20.59 10.61 6.57
N ALA A 90 21.18 10.17 5.46
CA ALA A 90 20.91 8.86 4.86
C ALA A 90 21.22 7.75 5.87
N SER A 91 22.42 7.72 6.45
CA SER A 91 22.82 6.66 7.40
C SER A 91 22.00 6.61 8.70
N ARG A 92 21.45 7.74 9.19
CA ARG A 92 20.58 7.75 10.38
C ARG A 92 19.18 7.22 10.10
N LEU A 93 18.61 7.50 8.94
CA LEU A 93 17.29 7.00 8.55
C LEU A 93 17.37 5.54 8.12
N ASP A 94 18.41 5.17 7.38
CA ASP A 94 18.58 3.82 6.85
C ASP A 94 18.68 2.79 7.97
N GLY A 95 19.47 3.06 9.02
CA GLY A 95 19.54 2.18 10.19
C GLY A 95 18.24 2.10 11.00
N LYS A 96 17.35 3.12 10.94
CA LYS A 96 16.01 3.03 11.55
C LYS A 96 15.05 2.23 10.69
N ILE A 97 15.12 2.39 9.37
CA ILE A 97 14.33 1.64 8.39
C ILE A 97 14.71 0.15 8.51
N GLU A 98 15.99 -0.18 8.52
CA GLU A 98 16.49 -1.55 8.66
C GLU A 98 16.04 -2.19 9.98
N LYS A 99 16.14 -1.47 11.11
CA LYS A 99 15.62 -1.94 12.41
C LYS A 99 14.10 -2.14 12.42
N SER A 100 13.36 -1.27 11.73
CA SER A 100 11.90 -1.39 11.61
C SER A 100 11.51 -2.61 10.77
N VAL A 101 12.18 -2.80 9.63
CA VAL A 101 11.96 -3.94 8.73
C VAL A 101 12.34 -5.25 9.41
N SER A 102 13.49 -5.31 10.09
CA SER A 102 13.91 -6.52 10.81
C SER A 102 12.97 -6.87 11.97
N ARG A 103 12.49 -5.88 12.72
CA ARG A 103 11.49 -6.09 13.78
C ARG A 103 10.16 -6.57 13.20
N ALA A 104 9.69 -6.00 12.10
CA ALA A 104 8.46 -6.43 11.44
C ALA A 104 8.57 -7.87 10.96
N LYS A 105 9.68 -8.22 10.27
CA LYS A 105 9.97 -9.59 9.82
C LYS A 105 10.06 -10.57 11.00
N TYR A 106 10.73 -10.19 12.08
CA TYR A 106 10.82 -11.00 13.30
C TYR A 106 9.44 -11.27 13.91
N VAL A 107 8.60 -10.24 14.05
CA VAL A 107 7.24 -10.40 14.60
C VAL A 107 6.38 -11.27 13.69
N GLN A 108 6.43 -11.08 12.37
CA GLN A 108 5.72 -11.91 11.41
C GLN A 108 6.17 -13.38 11.47
N SER A 109 7.48 -13.62 11.49
CA SER A 109 8.05 -14.96 11.59
C SER A 109 7.71 -15.62 12.93
N ALA A 110 7.84 -14.91 14.05
CA ALA A 110 7.50 -15.42 15.37
C ALA A 110 6.00 -15.75 15.51
N ARG A 111 5.12 -14.89 14.98
CA ARG A 111 3.67 -15.16 14.95
C ARG A 111 3.34 -16.35 14.07
N LYS A 112 3.90 -16.42 12.86
CA LYS A 112 3.69 -17.55 11.95
C LYS A 112 4.21 -18.85 12.56
N SER A 113 5.39 -18.85 13.15
CA SER A 113 5.95 -20.02 13.84
C SER A 113 5.11 -20.48 15.03
N GLY A 114 4.52 -19.54 15.78
CA GLY A 114 3.59 -19.88 16.87
C GLY A 114 2.33 -20.55 16.33
N TRP A 115 1.77 -20.01 15.24
CA TRP A 115 0.62 -20.60 14.54
C TRP A 115 0.92 -21.97 13.93
N ASP A 116 2.09 -22.13 13.32
CA ASP A 116 2.54 -23.41 12.76
C ASP A 116 2.73 -24.46 13.86
N ALA A 117 3.28 -24.07 15.01
CA ALA A 117 3.42 -24.93 16.19
C ALA A 117 2.05 -25.34 16.78
N THR A 118 1.12 -24.39 16.95
CA THR A 118 -0.23 -24.71 17.42
C THR A 118 -0.96 -25.62 16.43
N ASN A 119 -0.82 -25.38 15.13
CA ASN A 119 -1.41 -26.22 14.10
C ASN A 119 -0.80 -27.62 14.10
N ALA A 120 0.50 -27.75 14.34
CA ALA A 120 1.17 -29.03 14.50
C ALA A 120 0.66 -29.79 15.73
N MET A 121 0.56 -29.12 16.89
CA MET A 121 0.00 -29.72 18.11
C MET A 121 -1.45 -30.14 17.95
N ILE A 122 -2.29 -29.32 17.30
CA ILE A 122 -3.69 -29.68 17.01
C ILE A 122 -3.76 -30.89 16.08
N LYS A 123 -2.92 -30.95 15.04
CA LYS A 123 -2.85 -32.12 14.14
C LYS A 123 -2.41 -33.38 14.89
N GLU A 124 -1.44 -33.27 15.78
CA GLU A 124 -0.98 -34.38 16.63
C GLU A 124 -2.09 -34.84 17.58
N ASP A 125 -2.75 -33.92 18.28
CA ASP A 125 -3.87 -34.20 19.18
C ASP A 125 -5.06 -34.84 18.45
N LEU A 126 -5.42 -34.34 17.27
CA LEU A 126 -6.47 -34.94 16.44
C LEU A 126 -6.05 -36.33 15.93
N SER A 127 -4.79 -36.51 15.55
CA SER A 127 -4.28 -37.83 15.15
C SER A 127 -4.26 -38.83 16.30
N ASN A 128 -4.04 -38.38 17.54
CA ASN A 128 -4.01 -39.22 18.72
C ASN A 128 -5.41 -39.51 19.27
N LYS A 129 -6.34 -38.55 19.20
CA LYS A 129 -7.76 -38.74 19.55
C LYS A 129 -8.53 -39.52 18.49
N GLY A 130 -8.11 -39.46 17.22
CA GLY A 130 -8.65 -40.26 16.11
C GLY A 130 -8.20 -41.73 16.12
N LYS A 131 -7.33 -42.16 17.04
CA LYS A 131 -6.90 -43.56 17.21
C LYS A 131 -7.79 -44.36 18.17
N ILE A 132 -8.95 -43.82 18.57
CA ILE A 132 -9.96 -44.52 19.37
C ILE A 132 -11.17 -44.86 18.48
N THR A 133 -10.93 -45.64 17.43
CA THR A 133 -11.94 -46.46 16.75
C THR A 133 -11.25 -47.75 16.27
N PRO A 134 -11.89 -48.94 16.41
CA PRO A 134 -11.24 -50.25 16.26
C PRO A 134 -10.82 -50.56 14.81
N PRO A 135 -9.94 -51.56 14.59
CA PRO A 135 -9.15 -51.68 13.37
C PRO A 135 -9.99 -52.09 12.17
N VAL A 136 -9.92 -51.29 11.09
CA VAL A 136 -10.34 -51.73 9.76
C VAL A 136 -9.10 -51.80 8.88
N LYS A 137 -8.97 -52.98 8.28
CA LYS A 137 -7.85 -53.50 7.49
C LYS A 137 -7.46 -52.60 6.32
N ASP A 138 -6.15 -52.60 6.06
CA ASP A 138 -5.49 -52.55 4.75
C ASP A 138 -6.27 -51.90 3.60
N LEU A 139 -5.82 -50.71 3.18
CA LEU A 139 -5.66 -50.39 1.77
C LEU A 139 -4.51 -49.38 1.61
N THR A 140 -3.45 -49.93 1.03
CA THR A 140 -2.17 -49.37 0.67
C THR A 140 -2.27 -48.20 -0.31
N LYS A 141 -1.20 -47.38 -0.30
CA LYS A 141 -0.59 -46.73 -1.48
C LYS A 141 -1.52 -45.89 -2.35
N ASP A 142 -1.39 -44.57 -2.22
CA ASP A 142 -0.90 -43.67 -3.27
C ASP A 142 -1.08 -42.22 -2.80
N LEU A 143 -0.31 -41.29 -3.36
CA LEU A 143 -0.29 -39.83 -3.09
C LEU A 143 0.83 -39.27 -2.19
N SER A 144 1.94 -40.00 -2.02
CA SER A 144 3.24 -39.37 -1.69
C SER A 144 4.06 -39.10 -2.95
N LYS A 145 3.56 -38.25 -3.86
CA LYS A 145 4.35 -37.72 -4.99
C LYS A 145 3.60 -36.60 -5.73
N ASP A 146 3.68 -35.38 -5.21
CA ASP A 146 3.95 -34.18 -6.02
C ASP A 146 3.99 -32.94 -5.12
N LEU A 147 5.18 -32.69 -4.56
CA LEU A 147 5.55 -31.37 -4.07
C LEU A 147 6.60 -30.85 -5.06
N ASN A 148 6.31 -29.67 -5.61
CA ASN A 148 7.12 -28.84 -6.51
C ASN A 148 6.83 -29.02 -8.01
N LYS A 149 5.88 -28.23 -8.51
CA LYS A 149 6.10 -27.49 -9.75
C LYS A 149 5.17 -26.27 -9.87
N ASP A 150 5.84 -25.14 -10.07
CA ASP A 150 5.44 -23.99 -10.88
C ASP A 150 4.41 -23.01 -10.26
N GLU A 151 4.97 -21.90 -9.80
CA GLU A 151 4.38 -20.56 -9.80
C GLU A 151 3.78 -20.30 -11.19
N ASP A 152 2.48 -19.99 -11.28
CA ASP A 152 1.90 -19.11 -12.29
C ASP A 152 0.41 -18.83 -11.97
N GLU A 153 -0.01 -17.62 -12.33
CA GLU A 153 -1.32 -16.99 -12.09
C GLU A 153 -2.53 -17.88 -12.42
N ILE A 154 -3.50 -17.94 -11.49
CA ILE A 154 -4.87 -18.35 -11.81
C ILE A 154 -5.82 -17.29 -11.24
N GLU A 155 -6.37 -16.47 -12.13
CA GLU A 155 -7.52 -15.60 -11.89
C GLU A 155 -8.71 -16.44 -11.41
N ILE A 156 -9.28 -16.07 -10.26
CA ILE A 156 -10.50 -16.68 -9.75
C ILE A 156 -11.68 -15.89 -10.33
N GLU A 157 -12.29 -16.43 -11.39
CA GLU A 157 -13.67 -16.09 -11.79
C GLU A 157 -14.61 -16.53 -10.66
N VAL A 158 -15.30 -15.56 -10.05
CA VAL A 158 -16.34 -15.80 -9.06
C VAL A 158 -17.63 -16.12 -9.80
N GLU A 159 -17.98 -17.40 -9.87
CA GLU A 159 -19.30 -17.85 -10.29
C GLU A 159 -20.17 -18.03 -9.02
N ASP A 160 -21.12 -17.11 -8.84
CA ASP A 160 -22.09 -17.12 -7.73
C ASP A 160 -22.97 -18.38 -7.81
N LYS A 161 -22.83 -19.28 -6.83
CA LYS A 161 -23.82 -20.32 -6.55
C LYS A 161 -24.33 -20.16 -5.13
N ASP A 162 -25.51 -19.55 -5.04
CA ASP A 162 -26.34 -19.49 -3.84
C ASP A 162 -26.58 -20.91 -3.29
N THR A 163 -26.00 -21.20 -2.12
CA THR A 163 -26.40 -22.35 -1.31
C THR A 163 -26.89 -21.84 0.04
N GLU A 164 -28.21 -21.82 0.18
CA GLU A 164 -28.91 -21.50 1.42
C GLU A 164 -28.48 -22.48 2.53
N THR A 165 -27.64 -22.02 3.45
CA THR A 165 -27.31 -22.76 4.68
C THR A 165 -28.20 -22.23 5.80
N LYS A 166 -29.04 -23.13 6.36
CA LYS A 166 -29.89 -22.85 7.52
C LYS A 166 -29.00 -22.44 8.70
N LEU A 167 -29.18 -21.22 9.19
CA LEU A 167 -28.54 -20.71 10.38
C LEU A 167 -29.05 -21.50 11.60
N VAL A 168 -28.19 -22.32 12.18
CA VAL A 168 -28.39 -22.83 13.55
C VAL A 168 -28.02 -21.70 14.49
N GLU A 169 -28.99 -21.19 15.24
CA GLU A 169 -28.74 -20.15 16.25
C GLU A 169 -27.72 -20.67 17.27
N ALA A 170 -26.56 -20.00 17.34
CA ALA A 170 -25.53 -20.33 18.30
C ALA A 170 -26.05 -20.07 19.71
N THR A 171 -26.15 -21.12 20.52
CA THR A 171 -26.53 -21.01 21.93
C THR A 171 -25.39 -20.40 22.73
N ASN A 172 -25.72 -19.41 23.57
CA ASN A 172 -24.74 -18.72 24.41
C ASN A 172 -24.15 -19.65 25.47
N ILE A 173 -22.85 -19.94 25.34
CA ILE A 173 -22.04 -20.78 26.23
C ILE A 173 -21.95 -20.28 27.67
N PHE A 174 -22.28 -19.02 27.94
CA PHE A 174 -22.31 -18.46 29.29
C PHE A 174 -23.59 -18.79 30.06
N GLY A 175 -24.65 -19.27 29.38
CA GLY A 175 -25.89 -19.67 30.04
C GLY A 175 -25.81 -20.99 30.82
N THR A 176 -24.71 -21.75 30.67
CA THR A 176 -24.48 -23.01 31.40
C THR A 176 -23.61 -22.82 32.65
N LEU A 177 -23.17 -21.60 32.94
CA LEU A 177 -22.40 -21.31 34.15
C LEU A 177 -23.39 -21.05 35.30
N ALA A 178 -23.26 -21.79 36.40
CA ALA A 178 -24.08 -21.56 37.59
C ALA A 178 -23.71 -20.21 38.21
N ASP A 179 -24.70 -19.42 38.61
CA ASP A 179 -24.48 -18.18 39.34
C ASP A 179 -23.86 -18.50 40.70
N ASP A 180 -22.57 -18.18 40.88
CA ASP A 180 -21.91 -18.21 42.18
C ASP A 180 -22.52 -17.12 43.07
N VAL A 181 -23.46 -17.52 43.93
CA VAL A 181 -24.01 -16.68 44.99
C VAL A 181 -22.95 -16.62 46.11
N GLU A 182 -22.22 -15.51 46.20
CA GLU A 182 -21.38 -15.19 47.36
C GLU A 182 -22.25 -15.15 48.64
N ALA A 183 -21.84 -15.93 49.64
CA ALA A 183 -22.39 -15.95 51.00
C ALA A 183 -21.39 -15.35 51.99
#